data_AF-A0A2H3I9R0-F1
#
_entry.id   AF-A0A2H3I9R0-F1
#
_cell.length_a   1.000
_cell.length_b   1.000
_cell.length_c   1.000
_cell.angle_alpha   90.00
_cell.angle_beta   90.00
_cell.angle_gamma   90.00
#
_symmetry.space_group_name_H-M   'P 1'
#
loop_
_entity.id
_entity.type
_entity.pdbx_description
1 polymer ?
#
loop_
_entity_poly.entity_id
_entity_poly.type
_entity_poly.pdbx_seq_one_letter_code
_entity_poly.pdbx_strand_id
1 'polypeptide(L)'
;MDTEKKNGDISPPSVAYLNSLPDKYGWQRENEHGYRIKEQLYGTKRPLRVIYVGAGASGICFSKFLQDRMKDVSLFTWARKPDWSHFYSYSEEIWQYFKDVVDRFDLTKFFKLRHQVVGAYWDDGKGVWDVHVKDLTSGQTFIDSAEIFINGGGILNAWKWPNIQGLSDFKGKLCHTANYDTNIQLDGKRVAVIGIGSSGIQVIANIANKVSQLYTWVRSPTWITAGFAQKYAAPNGANFEYTPEQKQDFAERYLEYQDYCKAIENELNQRFKFILNGTPEAAESKQAS
;
A
#
# COMPACT_ATOMS: atom_id res chain seq x y z
N MET A 1 -39.76 -19.43 -51.35
CA MET A 1 -38.50 -20.11 -51.71
C MET A 1 -37.36 -19.25 -51.23
N ASP A 2 -36.51 -19.87 -50.42
CA ASP A 2 -35.49 -19.28 -49.54
C ASP A 2 -34.46 -18.38 -50.21
N THR A 3 -34.05 -17.31 -49.52
CA THR A 3 -32.68 -16.77 -49.58
C THR A 3 -32.30 -16.02 -48.30
N GLU A 4 -31.99 -16.75 -47.22
CA GLU A 4 -31.10 -16.23 -46.16
C GLU A 4 -30.02 -17.27 -45.88
N LYS A 5 -28.86 -17.12 -46.54
CA LYS A 5 -27.65 -17.85 -46.17
C LYS A 5 -27.15 -17.29 -44.85
N LYS A 6 -27.19 -18.14 -43.82
CA LYS A 6 -26.50 -17.94 -42.54
C LYS A 6 -25.03 -17.54 -42.78
N ASN A 7 -24.63 -16.37 -42.32
CA ASN A 7 -23.23 -16.08 -42.07
C ASN A 7 -22.75 -17.08 -41.04
N GLY A 8 -21.92 -18.04 -41.47
CA GLY A 8 -21.23 -18.95 -40.57
C GLY A 8 -20.42 -18.13 -39.56
N ASP A 9 -20.34 -18.64 -38.34
CA ASP A 9 -19.60 -18.01 -37.25
C ASP A 9 -18.10 -17.96 -37.60
N ILE A 10 -17.65 -16.85 -38.18
CA ILE A 10 -16.24 -16.65 -38.56
C ILE A 10 -15.48 -16.35 -37.27
N SER A 11 -14.96 -17.40 -36.65
CA SER A 11 -14.00 -17.26 -35.54
C SER A 11 -12.72 -16.57 -36.05
N PRO A 12 -12.11 -15.66 -35.27
CA PRO A 12 -10.86 -15.04 -35.66
C PRO A 12 -9.76 -16.11 -35.85
N PRO A 13 -8.88 -15.95 -36.85
CA PRO A 13 -7.80 -16.89 -37.11
C PRO A 13 -6.89 -17.06 -35.90
N SER A 14 -6.35 -18.28 -35.70
CA SER A 14 -5.45 -18.56 -34.59
C SER A 14 -4.14 -17.78 -34.71
N VAL A 15 -3.51 -17.46 -33.57
CA VAL A 15 -2.20 -16.79 -33.53
C VAL A 15 -1.14 -17.59 -34.29
N ALA A 16 -1.22 -18.92 -34.26
CA ALA A 16 -0.31 -19.79 -35.01
C ALA A 16 -0.47 -19.63 -36.53
N TYR A 17 -1.71 -19.53 -37.02
CA TYR A 17 -1.98 -19.28 -38.44
C TYR A 17 -1.46 -17.91 -38.87
N LEU A 18 -1.74 -16.86 -38.10
CA LEU A 18 -1.26 -15.50 -38.42
C LEU A 18 0.28 -15.43 -38.40
N ASN A 19 0.91 -16.07 -37.43
CA ASN A 19 2.36 -16.27 -37.35
C ASN A 19 2.94 -17.19 -38.44
N SER A 20 2.14 -17.73 -39.37
CA SER A 20 2.64 -18.47 -40.54
C SER A 20 2.56 -17.66 -41.83
N LEU A 21 1.78 -16.56 -41.85
CA LEU A 21 1.53 -15.79 -43.08
C LEU A 21 2.78 -15.16 -43.68
N PRO A 22 3.70 -14.56 -42.89
CA PRO A 22 4.91 -14.01 -43.47
C PRO A 22 5.80 -15.05 -44.16
N ASP A 23 5.91 -16.27 -43.62
CA ASP A 23 6.67 -17.35 -44.28
C ASP A 23 5.95 -17.83 -45.54
N LYS A 24 4.61 -17.86 -45.51
CA LYS A 24 3.76 -18.24 -46.65
C LYS A 24 3.79 -17.23 -47.80
N TYR A 25 3.88 -15.93 -47.50
CA TYR A 25 3.79 -14.85 -48.48
C TYR A 25 5.09 -14.06 -48.69
N GLY A 26 6.18 -14.44 -48.01
CA GLY A 26 7.49 -13.80 -48.12
C GLY A 26 7.56 -12.40 -47.53
N TRP A 27 6.76 -12.09 -46.50
CA TRP A 27 6.77 -10.77 -45.87
C TRP A 27 7.99 -10.61 -44.96
N GLN A 28 8.64 -9.44 -45.02
CA GLN A 28 9.73 -9.12 -44.10
C GLN A 28 9.21 -9.08 -42.66
N ARG A 29 9.86 -9.85 -41.77
CA ARG A 29 9.47 -9.98 -40.36
C ARG A 29 10.30 -9.16 -39.41
N GLU A 30 11.56 -8.97 -39.71
CA GLU A 30 12.52 -8.23 -38.89
C GLU A 30 13.18 -7.17 -39.75
N ASN A 31 13.32 -5.97 -39.20
CA ASN A 31 14.14 -4.95 -39.82
C ASN A 31 15.61 -5.12 -39.43
N GLU A 32 16.49 -4.30 -40.02
CA GLU A 32 17.94 -4.30 -39.75
C GLU A 32 18.31 -4.00 -38.29
N HIS A 33 17.34 -3.55 -37.47
CA HIS A 33 17.50 -3.24 -36.05
C HIS A 33 16.92 -4.34 -35.14
N GLY A 34 16.50 -5.49 -35.68
CA GLY A 34 15.94 -6.61 -34.92
C GLY A 34 14.50 -6.42 -34.45
N TYR A 35 13.79 -5.38 -34.91
CA TYR A 35 12.38 -5.18 -34.60
C TYR A 35 11.52 -6.16 -35.40
N ARG A 36 10.80 -7.04 -34.70
CA ARG A 36 9.94 -8.06 -35.30
C ARG A 36 8.47 -7.63 -35.38
N ILE A 37 7.91 -7.56 -36.59
CA ILE A 37 6.48 -7.33 -36.81
C ILE A 37 5.73 -8.61 -36.42
N LYS A 38 4.84 -8.49 -35.43
CA LYS A 38 3.94 -9.58 -35.02
C LYS A 38 2.65 -9.45 -35.83
N GLU A 39 2.34 -10.48 -36.62
CA GLU A 39 1.04 -10.63 -37.27
C GLU A 39 0.00 -11.04 -36.23
N GLN A 40 -0.38 -10.09 -35.37
CA GLN A 40 -1.45 -10.27 -34.40
C GLN A 40 -2.56 -9.29 -34.74
N LEU A 41 -3.80 -9.79 -34.79
CA LEU A 41 -4.96 -8.94 -34.98
C LEU A 41 -4.99 -7.89 -33.87
N TYR A 42 -5.25 -6.65 -34.25
CA TYR A 42 -5.51 -5.58 -33.30
C TYR A 42 -6.63 -6.00 -32.33
N GLY A 43 -6.40 -5.87 -31.03
CA GLY A 43 -7.33 -6.31 -29.98
C GLY A 43 -7.20 -7.77 -29.53
N THR A 44 -6.22 -8.52 -30.05
CA THR A 44 -5.90 -9.86 -29.52
C THR A 44 -5.45 -9.75 -28.07
N LYS A 45 -6.23 -10.33 -27.15
CA LYS A 45 -5.85 -10.40 -25.73
C LYS A 45 -4.63 -11.30 -25.57
N ARG A 46 -3.62 -10.82 -24.85
CA ARG A 46 -2.45 -11.62 -24.45
C ARG A 46 -2.31 -11.61 -22.93
N PRO A 47 -1.78 -12.68 -22.32
CA PRO A 47 -1.40 -12.64 -20.92
C PRO A 47 -0.30 -11.59 -20.72
N LEU A 48 -0.41 -10.82 -19.64
CA LEU A 48 0.62 -9.90 -19.17
C LEU A 48 1.06 -10.35 -17.78
N ARG A 49 2.35 -10.32 -17.52
CA ARG A 49 2.91 -10.47 -16.18
C ARG A 49 3.05 -9.09 -15.54
N VAL A 50 2.61 -9.00 -14.30
CA VAL A 50 2.72 -7.80 -13.48
C VAL A 50 3.50 -8.14 -12.23
N ILE A 51 4.59 -7.40 -11.97
CA ILE A 51 5.24 -7.39 -10.65
C ILE A 51 4.78 -6.15 -9.90
N TYR A 52 4.17 -6.37 -8.73
CA TYR A 52 3.83 -5.33 -7.78
C TYR A 52 4.74 -5.44 -6.55
N VAL A 53 5.42 -4.36 -6.19
CA VAL A 53 6.26 -4.30 -4.99
C VAL A 53 5.45 -3.79 -3.81
N GLY A 54 5.41 -4.57 -2.73
CA GLY A 54 4.75 -4.20 -1.48
C GLY A 54 3.48 -5.00 -1.20
N ALA A 55 3.35 -5.48 0.04
CA ALA A 55 2.19 -6.22 0.55
C ALA A 55 1.48 -5.47 1.69
N GLY A 56 1.55 -4.13 1.67
CA GLY A 56 0.73 -3.27 2.52
C GLY A 56 -0.67 -3.07 1.95
N ALA A 57 -1.42 -2.11 2.49
CA ALA A 57 -2.80 -1.82 2.08
C ALA A 57 -2.97 -1.70 0.54
N SER A 58 -2.07 -0.99 -0.13
CA SER A 58 -2.13 -0.79 -1.59
C SER A 58 -1.92 -2.10 -2.38
N GLY A 59 -0.98 -2.95 -1.96
CA GLY A 59 -0.71 -4.24 -2.60
C GLY A 59 -1.82 -5.26 -2.35
N ILE A 60 -2.41 -5.26 -1.15
CA ILE A 60 -3.58 -6.09 -0.81
C ILE A 60 -4.78 -5.67 -1.68
N CYS A 61 -5.07 -4.37 -1.77
CA CYS A 61 -6.13 -3.85 -2.63
C CYS A 61 -5.87 -4.21 -4.11
N PHE A 62 -4.65 -4.00 -4.60
CA PHE A 62 -4.30 -4.35 -5.98
C PHE A 62 -4.55 -5.84 -6.27
N SER A 63 -4.14 -6.72 -5.37
CA SER A 63 -4.31 -8.17 -5.52
C SER A 63 -5.78 -8.58 -5.52
N LYS A 64 -6.60 -7.96 -4.68
CA LYS A 64 -8.05 -8.21 -4.67
C LYS A 64 -8.71 -7.77 -5.97
N PHE A 65 -8.42 -6.55 -6.44
CA PHE A 65 -9.05 -6.04 -7.64
C PHE A 65 -8.58 -6.76 -8.90
N LEU A 66 -7.32 -7.21 -8.94
CA LEU A 66 -6.82 -8.06 -10.02
C LEU A 66 -7.60 -9.38 -10.13
N GLN A 67 -8.01 -9.95 -9.00
CA GLN A 67 -8.84 -11.16 -8.96
C GLN A 67 -10.26 -10.90 -9.49
N ASP A 68 -10.85 -9.74 -9.17
CA ASP A 68 -12.27 -9.48 -9.46
C ASP A 68 -12.53 -8.81 -10.82
N ARG A 69 -11.72 -7.80 -11.20
CA ARG A 69 -12.11 -6.78 -12.19
C ARG A 69 -10.89 -6.12 -12.85
N MET A 70 -10.60 -6.44 -14.11
CA MET A 70 -9.80 -5.59 -15.01
C MET A 70 -10.68 -4.58 -15.79
N LYS A 71 -11.80 -4.14 -15.21
CA LYS A 71 -12.62 -3.02 -15.71
C LYS A 71 -13.24 -2.25 -14.53
N ASP A 72 -13.09 -0.93 -14.56
CA ASP A 72 -13.60 0.06 -13.61
C ASP A 72 -13.11 -0.11 -12.16
N VAL A 73 -11.89 0.38 -11.90
CA VAL A 73 -11.28 0.42 -10.56
C VAL A 73 -11.73 1.68 -9.83
N SER A 74 -12.47 1.50 -8.73
CA SER A 74 -12.74 2.55 -7.74
C SER A 74 -12.08 2.16 -6.41
N LEU A 75 -11.33 3.08 -5.82
CA LEU A 75 -10.66 2.88 -4.53
C LEU A 75 -11.63 3.21 -3.40
N PHE A 76 -12.27 2.19 -2.83
CA PHE A 76 -13.15 2.31 -1.66
C PHE A 76 -12.82 1.24 -0.64
N THR A 77 -13.13 1.49 0.63
CA THR A 77 -13.03 0.50 1.71
C THR A 77 -14.00 -0.64 1.42
N TRP A 78 -13.48 -1.77 0.93
CA TRP A 78 -14.28 -2.88 0.41
C TRP A 78 -14.40 -4.03 1.42
N ALA A 79 -13.36 -4.26 2.23
CA ALA A 79 -13.37 -5.27 3.29
C ALA A 79 -13.71 -4.60 4.63
N ARG A 80 -14.97 -4.64 5.05
CA ARG A 80 -15.38 -4.03 6.31
C ARG A 80 -15.14 -4.96 7.50
N LYS A 81 -14.80 -4.35 8.64
CA LYS A 81 -14.68 -4.97 9.95
C LYS A 81 -15.65 -4.24 10.90
N PRO A 82 -16.71 -4.89 11.41
CA PRO A 82 -17.71 -4.23 12.26
C PRO A 82 -17.30 -4.19 13.74
N ASP A 83 -16.33 -4.99 14.13
CA ASP A 83 -15.94 -5.21 15.53
C ASP A 83 -14.62 -4.49 15.87
N TRP A 84 -14.36 -3.32 15.27
CA TRP A 84 -13.21 -2.50 15.68
C TRP A 84 -13.28 -2.19 17.17
N SER A 85 -12.15 -2.31 17.87
CA SER A 85 -12.13 -2.06 19.32
C SER A 85 -12.34 -0.58 19.63
N HIS A 86 -11.65 0.30 18.91
CA HIS A 86 -11.61 1.74 19.16
C HIS A 86 -11.81 2.56 17.88
N PHE A 87 -12.28 3.80 18.04
CA PHE A 87 -12.44 4.78 16.97
C PHE A 87 -11.14 5.03 16.20
N TYR A 88 -10.04 5.30 16.92
CA TYR A 88 -8.68 5.20 16.38
C TYR A 88 -8.10 3.85 16.79
N SER A 89 -8.16 2.89 15.87
CA SER A 89 -7.68 1.53 16.12
C SER A 89 -6.15 1.47 16.23
N TYR A 90 -5.64 0.59 17.09
CA TYR A 90 -4.20 0.44 17.32
C TYR A 90 -3.52 -0.43 16.26
N SER A 91 -2.19 -0.31 16.16
CA SER A 91 -1.40 -0.95 15.10
C SER A 91 -1.57 -2.48 15.00
N GLU A 92 -1.69 -3.19 16.13
CA GLU A 92 -1.87 -4.64 16.15
C GLU A 92 -3.22 -5.07 15.57
N GLU A 93 -4.29 -4.35 15.92
CA GLU A 93 -5.63 -4.63 15.38
C GLU A 93 -5.70 -4.34 13.88
N ILE A 94 -5.08 -3.24 13.43
CA ILE A 94 -4.97 -2.90 12.01
C ILE A 94 -4.17 -3.97 11.24
N TRP A 95 -3.06 -4.44 11.81
CA TRP A 95 -2.25 -5.49 11.22
C TRP A 95 -3.04 -6.81 11.11
N GLN A 96 -3.73 -7.21 12.17
CA GLN A 96 -4.54 -8.41 12.19
C GLN A 96 -5.69 -8.31 11.17
N TYR A 97 -6.35 -7.16 11.07
CA TYR A 97 -7.36 -6.93 10.04
C TYR A 97 -6.82 -7.17 8.62
N PHE A 98 -5.64 -6.63 8.28
CA PHE A 98 -5.06 -6.87 6.95
C PHE A 98 -4.73 -8.34 6.73
N LYS A 99 -4.22 -9.04 7.75
CA LYS A 99 -3.97 -10.47 7.69
C LYS A 99 -5.26 -11.27 7.44
N ASP A 100 -6.33 -10.95 8.19
CA ASP A 100 -7.64 -11.58 8.02
C ASP A 100 -8.21 -11.34 6.63
N VAL A 101 -8.00 -10.14 6.05
CA VAL A 101 -8.40 -9.84 4.67
C VAL A 101 -7.62 -10.70 3.67
N VAL A 102 -6.31 -10.82 3.84
CA VAL A 102 -5.48 -11.68 2.98
C VAL A 102 -5.93 -13.13 3.02
N ASP A 103 -6.22 -13.65 4.22
CA ASP A 103 -6.67 -15.03 4.41
C ASP A 103 -8.10 -15.25 3.88
N ARG A 104 -9.04 -14.35 4.20
CA ARG A 104 -10.45 -14.43 3.79
C ARG A 104 -10.63 -14.48 2.27
N PHE A 105 -9.78 -13.78 1.52
CA PHE A 105 -9.86 -13.70 0.07
C PHE A 105 -8.81 -14.54 -0.65
N ASP A 106 -8.08 -15.39 0.08
CA ASP A 106 -7.04 -16.28 -0.47
C ASP A 106 -6.03 -15.52 -1.35
N LEU A 107 -5.54 -14.38 -0.84
CA LEU A 107 -4.63 -13.49 -1.58
C LEU A 107 -3.16 -13.91 -1.44
N THR A 108 -2.84 -14.78 -0.48
CA THR A 108 -1.48 -15.27 -0.21
C THR A 108 -0.79 -15.84 -1.46
N LYS A 109 -1.55 -16.45 -2.37
CA LYS A 109 -1.04 -16.99 -3.65
C LYS A 109 -0.38 -15.96 -4.56
N PHE A 110 -0.70 -14.67 -4.39
CA PHE A 110 -0.11 -13.57 -5.15
C PHE A 110 1.16 -13.00 -4.49
N PHE A 111 1.49 -13.41 -3.27
CA PHE A 111 2.59 -12.83 -2.50
C PHE A 111 3.83 -13.72 -2.51
N LYS A 112 4.97 -13.06 -2.72
CA LYS A 112 6.30 -13.63 -2.45
C LYS A 112 6.91 -12.83 -1.30
N LEU A 113 6.69 -13.31 -0.07
CA LEU A 113 7.29 -12.71 1.13
C LEU A 113 8.77 -13.04 1.22
N ARG A 114 9.53 -12.27 2.01
CA ARG A 114 11.01 -12.39 2.11
C ARG A 114 11.74 -12.20 0.77
N HIS A 115 11.12 -11.53 -0.18
CA HIS A 115 11.73 -11.15 -1.45
C HIS A 115 11.87 -9.64 -1.48
N GLN A 116 13.11 -9.16 -1.47
CA GLN A 116 13.41 -7.74 -1.55
C GLN A 116 13.76 -7.39 -3.00
N VAL A 117 12.97 -6.51 -3.62
CA VAL A 117 13.34 -5.91 -4.90
C VAL A 117 14.49 -4.93 -4.66
N VAL A 118 15.63 -5.18 -5.30
CA VAL A 118 16.86 -4.37 -5.18
C VAL A 118 17.14 -3.54 -6.42
N GLY A 119 16.45 -3.80 -7.52
CA GLY A 119 16.53 -3.02 -8.76
C GLY A 119 15.43 -3.41 -9.74
N ALA A 120 15.08 -2.49 -10.65
CA ALA A 120 14.18 -2.74 -11.77
C ALA A 120 14.66 -1.91 -12.96
N TYR A 121 14.93 -2.59 -14.08
CA TYR A 121 15.53 -1.99 -15.27
C TYR A 121 14.68 -2.33 -16.48
N TRP A 122 14.39 -1.34 -17.32
CA TRP A 122 13.67 -1.58 -18.55
C TRP A 122 14.64 -2.16 -19.60
N ASP A 123 14.27 -3.26 -20.22
CA ASP A 123 14.98 -3.86 -21.35
C ASP A 123 14.24 -3.50 -22.64
N ASP A 124 14.78 -2.55 -23.41
CA ASP A 124 14.19 -2.11 -24.68
C ASP A 124 14.14 -3.21 -25.74
N GLY A 125 15.11 -4.12 -25.74
CA GLY A 125 15.17 -5.22 -26.70
C GLY A 125 14.08 -6.27 -26.47
N LYS A 126 13.76 -6.52 -25.20
CA LYS A 126 12.69 -7.47 -24.81
C LYS A 126 11.32 -6.81 -24.62
N GLY A 127 11.28 -5.50 -24.38
CA GLY A 127 10.07 -4.76 -24.03
C GLY A 127 9.48 -5.17 -22.68
N VAL A 128 10.33 -5.48 -21.70
CA VAL A 128 9.94 -5.90 -20.34
C VAL A 128 10.84 -5.26 -19.28
N TRP A 129 10.37 -5.25 -18.03
CA TRP A 129 11.19 -4.93 -16.86
C TRP A 129 11.96 -6.16 -16.40
N ASP A 130 13.28 -6.04 -16.29
CA ASP A 130 14.15 -6.96 -15.57
C ASP A 130 14.23 -6.50 -14.09
N VAL A 131 13.60 -7.27 -13.21
CA VAL A 131 13.47 -6.98 -11.77
C VAL A 131 14.44 -7.85 -10.99
N HIS A 132 15.39 -7.20 -10.33
CA HIS A 132 16.39 -7.86 -9.50
C HIS A 132 15.81 -8.07 -8.11
N VAL A 133 15.75 -9.33 -7.69
CA VAL A 133 15.13 -9.75 -6.43
C VAL A 133 16.13 -10.50 -5.59
N LYS A 134 16.34 -10.02 -4.35
CA LYS A 134 17.09 -10.72 -3.31
C LYS A 134 16.13 -11.54 -2.46
N ASP A 135 16.28 -12.86 -2.47
CA ASP A 135 15.61 -13.72 -1.51
C ASP A 135 16.34 -13.60 -0.16
N LEU A 136 15.62 -13.10 0.85
CA LEU A 136 16.16 -12.88 2.19
C LEU A 136 16.31 -14.18 2.99
N THR A 137 15.73 -15.29 2.53
CA THR A 137 15.87 -16.61 3.16
C THR A 137 17.18 -17.28 2.73
N SER A 138 17.43 -17.34 1.42
CA SER A 138 18.66 -17.93 0.88
C SER A 138 19.84 -16.95 0.76
N GLY A 139 19.56 -15.64 0.74
CA GLY A 139 20.53 -14.58 0.48
C GLY A 139 20.88 -14.40 -1.00
N GLN A 140 20.37 -15.26 -1.89
CA GLN A 140 20.67 -15.21 -3.32
C GLN A 140 19.88 -14.10 -4.03
N THR A 141 20.46 -13.59 -5.10
CA THR A 141 19.79 -12.63 -5.99
C THR A 141 19.51 -13.28 -7.33
N PHE A 142 18.30 -13.10 -7.84
CA PHE A 142 17.89 -13.56 -9.16
C PHE A 142 17.16 -12.44 -9.91
N ILE A 143 16.97 -12.63 -11.21
CA ILE A 143 16.26 -11.69 -12.07
C ILE A 143 14.92 -12.34 -12.44
N ASP A 144 13.84 -11.60 -12.23
CA ASP A 144 12.49 -11.95 -12.71
C ASP A 144 12.03 -10.88 -13.72
N SER A 145 11.21 -11.24 -14.71
CA SER A 145 10.87 -10.35 -15.82
C SER A 145 9.37 -10.09 -15.94
N ALA A 146 8.91 -8.85 -16.12
CA ALA A 146 7.48 -8.55 -16.26
C ALA A 146 7.19 -7.40 -17.24
N GLU A 147 6.07 -7.47 -17.95
CA GLU A 147 5.65 -6.36 -18.82
C GLU A 147 5.28 -5.11 -18.04
N ILE A 148 4.72 -5.27 -16.83
CA ILE A 148 4.32 -4.17 -15.97
C ILE A 148 5.02 -4.30 -14.63
N PHE A 149 5.66 -3.21 -14.21
CA PHE A 149 6.23 -3.06 -12.88
C PHE A 149 5.52 -1.93 -12.14
N ILE A 150 5.01 -2.22 -10.94
CA ILE A 150 4.34 -1.24 -10.08
C ILE A 150 5.06 -1.19 -8.73
N ASN A 151 5.58 -0.02 -8.38
CA ASN A 151 6.18 0.18 -7.05
C ASN A 151 5.14 0.72 -6.06
N GLY A 152 4.60 -0.17 -5.22
CA GLY A 152 3.76 0.16 -4.08
C GLY A 152 4.46 -0.07 -2.73
N GLY A 153 5.80 0.01 -2.69
CA GLY A 153 6.58 -0.31 -1.50
C GLY A 153 6.30 0.60 -0.30
N GLY A 154 5.72 1.78 -0.54
CA GLY A 154 5.51 2.82 0.48
C GLY A 154 6.76 3.67 0.72
N ILE A 155 6.58 4.80 1.43
CA ILE A 155 7.63 5.83 1.60
C ILE A 155 8.23 5.88 3.02
N LEU A 156 7.72 5.07 3.96
CA LEU A 156 8.12 5.08 5.38
C LEU A 156 8.77 3.77 5.86
N ASN A 157 9.34 2.97 4.96
CA ASN A 157 9.85 1.62 5.25
C ASN A 157 11.38 1.55 5.45
N ALA A 158 12.15 2.47 4.88
CA ALA A 158 13.61 2.48 4.89
C ALA A 158 14.14 3.33 6.06
N TRP A 159 14.00 2.81 7.27
CA TRP A 159 14.49 3.49 8.47
C TRP A 159 16.02 3.45 8.56
N LYS A 160 16.60 4.43 9.25
CA LYS A 160 18.04 4.53 9.49
C LYS A 160 18.30 5.18 10.85
N TRP A 161 19.41 4.85 11.47
CA TRP A 161 19.86 5.58 12.66
C TRP A 161 20.16 7.04 12.33
N PRO A 162 19.91 7.97 13.28
CA PRO A 162 20.33 9.35 13.11
C PRO A 162 21.86 9.41 13.11
N ASN A 163 22.43 10.32 12.33
CA ASN A 163 23.87 10.53 12.27
C ASN A 163 24.34 11.33 13.49
N ILE A 164 24.53 10.64 14.62
CA ILE A 164 25.00 11.19 15.88
C ILE A 164 26.33 10.54 16.22
N GLN A 165 27.37 11.36 16.38
CA GLN A 165 28.70 10.90 16.77
C GLN A 165 28.63 10.18 18.13
N GLY A 166 29.21 8.98 18.21
CA GLY A 166 29.22 8.16 19.42
C GLY A 166 27.91 7.42 19.73
N LEU A 167 26.91 7.45 18.83
CA LEU A 167 25.64 6.74 19.06
C LEU A 167 25.85 5.24 19.32
N SER A 168 26.74 4.59 18.56
CA SER A 168 27.09 3.18 18.73
C SER A 168 27.86 2.87 20.01
N ASP A 169 28.46 3.88 20.65
CA ASP A 169 29.22 3.72 21.89
C ASP A 169 28.32 3.74 23.13
N PHE A 170 27.05 4.16 22.96
CA PHE A 170 26.05 4.19 24.01
C PHE A 170 25.85 2.80 24.62
N LYS A 171 26.06 2.69 25.93
CA LYS A 171 26.00 1.42 26.66
C LYS A 171 24.57 1.01 27.04
N GLY A 172 23.60 1.90 26.86
CA GLY A 172 22.18 1.59 27.07
C GLY A 172 21.55 0.95 25.84
N LYS A 173 20.27 0.60 25.95
CA LYS A 173 19.49 0.03 24.85
C LYS A 173 19.14 1.13 23.83
N LEU A 174 19.53 0.91 22.57
CA LEU A 174 19.04 1.69 21.43
C LEU A 174 17.80 1.01 20.86
N CYS A 175 16.77 1.81 20.53
CA CYS A 175 15.56 1.35 19.88
C CYS A 175 15.11 2.40 18.85
N HIS A 176 14.80 1.97 17.63
CA HIS A 176 14.24 2.83 16.59
C HIS A 176 12.75 2.53 16.46
N THR A 177 11.87 3.52 16.43
CA THR A 177 10.41 3.31 16.45
C THR A 177 9.89 2.52 15.24
N ALA A 178 10.56 2.61 14.08
CA ALA A 178 10.25 1.80 12.91
C ALA A 178 10.71 0.33 13.00
N ASN A 179 11.57 -0.01 13.97
CA ASN A 179 12.01 -1.37 14.27
C ASN A 179 11.97 -1.57 15.79
N TYR A 180 10.77 -1.36 16.34
CA TYR A 180 10.56 -1.28 17.77
C TYR A 180 10.73 -2.65 18.43
N ASP A 181 11.56 -2.72 19.46
CA ASP A 181 11.69 -3.90 20.31
C ASP A 181 10.50 -3.97 21.27
N THR A 182 9.53 -4.84 20.98
CA THR A 182 8.33 -5.02 21.80
C THR A 182 8.59 -5.59 23.18
N ASN A 183 9.81 -6.12 23.44
CA ASN A 183 10.19 -6.66 24.74
C ASN A 183 10.90 -5.63 25.64
N ILE A 184 11.10 -4.39 25.16
CA ILE A 184 11.82 -3.36 25.91
C ILE A 184 11.08 -3.00 27.21
N GLN A 185 11.78 -3.14 28.34
CA GLN A 185 11.27 -2.76 29.66
C GLN A 185 11.65 -1.32 29.99
N LEU A 186 10.65 -0.46 30.17
CA LEU A 186 10.84 0.98 30.38
C LEU A 186 10.58 1.41 31.83
N ASP A 187 9.94 0.57 32.64
CA ASP A 187 9.60 0.89 34.03
C ASP A 187 10.83 1.25 34.85
N GLY A 188 10.78 2.43 35.47
CA GLY A 188 11.87 2.96 36.28
C GLY A 188 13.15 3.29 35.50
N LYS A 189 13.16 3.23 34.16
CA LYS A 189 14.32 3.60 33.34
C LYS A 189 14.40 5.10 33.11
N ARG A 190 15.59 5.58 32.75
CA ARG A 190 15.80 6.92 32.20
C ARG A 190 15.79 6.79 30.68
N VAL A 191 14.87 7.48 30.02
CA VAL A 191 14.64 7.32 28.57
C VAL A 191 14.86 8.63 27.86
N ALA A 192 15.56 8.56 26.73
CA ALA A 192 15.75 9.67 25.80
C ALA A 192 14.98 9.38 24.50
N VAL A 193 14.10 10.28 24.09
CA VAL A 193 13.41 10.23 22.79
C VAL A 193 13.97 11.32 21.89
N ILE A 194 14.52 10.93 20.74
CA ILE A 194 15.09 11.84 19.76
C ILE A 194 14.09 12.00 18.60
N GLY A 195 13.56 13.21 18.45
CA GLY A 195 12.57 13.55 17.43
C GLY A 195 11.14 13.66 17.97
N ILE A 196 10.37 14.56 17.37
CA ILE A 196 8.97 14.87 17.74
C ILE A 196 8.03 14.86 16.52
N GLY A 197 8.30 13.96 15.58
CA GLY A 197 7.29 13.59 14.57
C GLY A 197 6.17 12.74 15.21
N SER A 198 5.22 12.26 14.40
CA SER A 198 4.06 11.50 14.90
C SER A 198 4.46 10.32 15.80
N SER A 199 5.47 9.53 15.42
CA SER A 199 5.97 8.43 16.26
C SER A 199 6.55 8.91 17.59
N GLY A 200 7.32 10.00 17.58
CA GLY A 200 7.91 10.56 18.80
C GLY A 200 6.83 11.05 19.76
N ILE A 201 5.85 11.81 19.27
CA ILE A 201 4.71 12.31 20.04
C ILE A 201 3.94 11.16 20.68
N GLN A 202 3.59 10.14 19.89
CA GLN A 202 2.84 8.97 20.39
C GLN A 202 3.64 8.17 21.42
N VAL A 203 4.95 7.95 21.19
CA VAL A 203 5.81 7.24 22.14
C VAL A 203 5.94 8.01 23.45
N ILE A 204 6.25 9.30 23.39
CA ILE A 204 6.39 10.18 24.57
C ILE A 204 5.11 10.12 25.42
N ALA A 205 3.95 10.31 24.81
CA ALA A 205 2.67 10.28 25.51
C ALA A 205 2.39 8.92 26.20
N ASN A 206 2.79 7.80 25.58
CA ASN A 206 2.54 6.46 26.11
C ASN A 206 3.51 6.01 27.20
N ILE A 207 4.70 6.61 27.30
CA ILE A 207 5.75 6.19 28.25
C ILE A 207 5.99 7.17 29.39
N ALA A 208 5.47 8.41 29.30
CA ALA A 208 5.73 9.48 30.25
C ALA A 208 5.49 9.07 31.72
N ASN A 209 4.42 8.30 31.98
CA ASN A 209 4.06 7.85 33.32
C ASN A 209 4.70 6.50 33.74
N LYS A 210 5.52 5.88 32.87
CA LYS A 210 6.15 4.57 33.11
C LYS A 210 7.64 4.71 33.46
N VAL A 211 8.30 5.71 32.88
CA VAL A 211 9.74 5.91 33.04
C VAL A 211 10.05 6.75 34.29
N SER A 212 11.23 6.54 34.89
CA SER A 212 11.69 7.37 36.02
C SER A 212 12.04 8.81 35.61
N GLN A 213 12.54 8.97 34.38
CA GLN A 213 12.90 10.26 33.80
C GLN A 213 12.78 10.16 32.29
N LEU A 214 12.08 11.13 31.69
CA LEU A 214 11.96 11.27 30.25
C LEU A 214 12.72 12.52 29.79
N TYR A 215 13.59 12.35 28.79
CA TYR A 215 14.26 13.43 28.09
C TYR A 215 13.81 13.43 26.62
N THR A 216 13.49 14.60 26.08
CA THR A 216 13.04 14.76 24.71
C THR A 216 13.98 15.71 23.98
N TRP A 217 14.53 15.28 22.85
CA TRP A 217 15.35 16.11 21.97
C TRP A 217 14.57 16.48 20.72
N VAL A 218 14.31 17.77 20.58
CA VAL A 218 13.54 18.35 19.48
C VAL A 218 14.47 19.20 18.63
N ARG A 219 14.73 18.75 17.39
CA ARG A 219 15.49 19.56 16.41
C ARG A 219 14.64 20.67 15.81
N SER A 220 13.40 20.35 15.48
CA SER A 220 12.45 21.26 14.84
C SER A 220 11.10 21.03 15.50
N PRO A 221 10.36 22.10 15.88
CA PRO A 221 9.05 21.96 16.48
C PRO A 221 8.07 21.32 15.48
N THR A 222 7.09 20.59 16.01
CA THR A 222 6.01 19.99 15.24
C THR A 222 4.70 20.59 15.70
N TRP A 223 3.88 21.04 14.74
CA TRP A 223 2.52 21.48 15.02
C TRP A 223 1.63 20.29 15.38
N ILE A 224 0.95 20.39 16.52
CA ILE A 224 -0.01 19.37 16.96
C ILE A 224 -1.40 19.87 16.62
N THR A 225 -2.10 19.13 15.77
CA THR A 225 -3.47 19.43 15.38
C THR A 225 -4.45 18.55 16.12
N ALA A 226 -5.70 19.00 16.12
CA ALA A 226 -6.86 18.18 16.43
C ALA A 226 -6.81 16.84 15.67
N GLY A 227 -7.27 15.78 16.36
CA GLY A 227 -7.43 14.45 15.82
C GLY A 227 -8.23 14.42 14.51
N PHE A 228 -8.23 13.26 13.87
CA PHE A 228 -8.91 13.05 12.60
C PHE A 228 -10.39 12.71 12.85
N ALA A 229 -11.30 13.29 12.05
CA ALA A 229 -12.73 13.06 12.21
C ALA A 229 -13.28 13.39 13.62
N GLN A 230 -12.90 14.55 14.19
CA GLN A 230 -13.25 14.91 15.57
C GLN A 230 -14.75 14.99 15.82
N LYS A 231 -15.55 15.30 14.79
CA LYS A 231 -17.02 15.32 14.91
C LYS A 231 -17.59 13.98 15.36
N TYR A 232 -16.89 12.88 15.07
CA TYR A 232 -17.29 11.51 15.39
C TYR A 232 -16.46 10.87 16.51
N ALA A 233 -15.43 11.57 17.00
CA ALA A 233 -14.62 11.16 18.13
C ALA A 233 -15.31 11.49 19.47
N ALA A 234 -14.72 11.07 20.59
CA ALA A 234 -15.20 11.45 21.91
C ALA A 234 -14.90 12.95 22.20
N PRO A 235 -15.46 13.54 23.28
CA PRO A 235 -15.20 14.93 23.65
C PRO A 235 -13.71 15.28 23.63
N ASN A 236 -13.40 16.47 23.11
CA ASN A 236 -12.03 16.94 22.85
C ASN A 236 -11.25 16.13 21.79
N GLY A 237 -11.95 15.34 20.96
CA GLY A 237 -11.32 14.51 19.94
C GLY A 237 -10.62 13.27 20.49
N ALA A 238 -10.95 12.87 21.73
CA ALA A 238 -10.35 11.72 22.38
C ALA A 238 -10.71 10.41 21.66
N ASN A 239 -9.83 9.43 21.80
CA ASN A 239 -10.14 8.06 21.38
C ASN A 239 -11.16 7.44 22.35
N PHE A 240 -11.97 6.50 21.88
CA PHE A 240 -12.91 5.75 22.71
C PHE A 240 -13.05 4.32 22.23
N GLU A 241 -13.46 3.44 23.14
CA GLU A 241 -13.80 2.06 22.85
C GLU A 241 -15.26 1.96 22.39
N TYR A 242 -15.52 1.25 21.30
CA TYR A 242 -16.88 0.96 20.85
C TYR A 242 -17.55 -0.05 21.79
N THR A 243 -18.79 0.22 22.18
CA THR A 243 -19.55 -0.69 23.05
C THR A 243 -19.91 -1.99 22.32
N PRO A 244 -20.20 -3.09 23.05
CA PRO A 244 -20.68 -4.33 22.45
C PRO A 244 -21.91 -4.11 21.55
N GLU A 245 -22.84 -3.25 21.96
CA GLU A 245 -24.05 -2.91 21.21
C GLU A 245 -23.72 -2.16 19.92
N GLN A 246 -22.75 -1.23 19.95
CA GLN A 246 -22.29 -0.55 18.73
C GLN A 246 -21.66 -1.54 17.74
N LYS A 247 -20.82 -2.46 18.23
CA LYS A 247 -20.18 -3.50 17.41
C LYS A 247 -21.24 -4.44 16.81
N GLN A 248 -22.27 -4.79 17.58
CA GLN A 248 -23.40 -5.59 17.10
C GLN A 248 -24.21 -4.83 16.04
N ASP A 249 -24.56 -3.57 16.30
CA ASP A 249 -25.25 -2.71 15.33
C ASP A 249 -24.44 -2.58 14.03
N PHE A 250 -23.12 -2.42 14.12
CA PHE A 250 -22.24 -2.37 12.95
C PHE A 250 -22.24 -3.68 12.14
N ALA A 251 -22.41 -4.82 12.81
CA ALA A 251 -22.47 -6.13 12.16
C ALA A 251 -23.83 -6.40 11.51
N GLU A 252 -24.92 -5.98 12.16
CA GLU A 252 -26.30 -6.29 11.73
C GLU A 252 -26.86 -5.25 10.75
N ARG A 253 -26.50 -3.97 10.91
CA ARG A 253 -27.06 -2.84 10.15
C ARG A 253 -26.05 -2.32 9.14
N TYR A 254 -25.83 -3.13 8.11
CA TYR A 254 -24.77 -2.92 7.13
C TYR A 254 -24.75 -1.52 6.50
N LEU A 255 -25.90 -1.01 6.04
CA LEU A 255 -26.00 0.29 5.35
C LEU A 255 -25.73 1.45 6.32
N GLU A 256 -26.24 1.38 7.54
CA GLU A 256 -26.05 2.43 8.54
C GLU A 256 -24.59 2.54 8.96
N TYR A 257 -23.91 1.40 9.18
CA TYR A 257 -22.48 1.42 9.42
C TYR A 257 -21.69 1.90 8.17
N GLN A 258 -22.25 1.74 6.96
CA GLN A 258 -21.60 2.23 5.73
C GLN A 258 -21.66 3.75 5.69
N ASP A 259 -22.82 4.30 5.99
CA ASP A 259 -23.05 5.74 6.08
C ASP A 259 -22.19 6.37 7.17
N TYR A 260 -22.05 5.71 8.32
CA TYR A 260 -21.13 6.11 9.38
C TYR A 260 -19.66 6.17 8.88
N CYS A 261 -19.17 5.12 8.24
CA CYS A 261 -17.82 5.09 7.65
C CYS A 261 -17.65 6.21 6.62
N LYS A 262 -18.64 6.40 5.73
CA LYS A 262 -18.60 7.43 4.68
C LYS A 262 -18.63 8.84 5.26
N ALA A 263 -19.34 9.06 6.35
CA ALA A 263 -19.38 10.33 7.03
C ALA A 263 -18.01 10.71 7.63
N ILE A 264 -17.33 9.72 8.25
CA ILE A 264 -15.95 9.87 8.72
C ILE A 264 -14.99 10.13 7.55
N GLU A 265 -15.02 9.29 6.51
CA GLU A 265 -14.20 9.46 5.30
C GLU A 265 -14.38 10.86 4.68
N ASN A 266 -15.61 11.34 4.61
CA ASN A 266 -15.93 12.67 4.07
C ASN A 266 -15.29 13.80 4.90
N GLU A 267 -15.32 13.73 6.24
CA GLU A 267 -14.65 14.73 7.09
C GLU A 267 -13.13 14.71 6.90
N LEU A 268 -12.52 13.52 6.79
CA LEU A 268 -11.09 13.39 6.49
C LEU A 268 -10.75 14.01 5.14
N ASN A 269 -11.56 13.73 4.13
CA ASN A 269 -11.31 14.16 2.77
C ASN A 269 -11.42 15.68 2.59
N GLN A 270 -12.18 16.38 3.43
CA GLN A 270 -12.23 17.85 3.43
C GLN A 270 -10.84 18.47 3.64
N ARG A 271 -9.95 17.78 4.38
CA ARG A 271 -8.59 18.29 4.65
C ARG A 271 -7.65 18.24 3.45
N PHE A 272 -7.98 17.53 2.37
CA PHE A 272 -7.13 17.49 1.17
C PHE A 272 -6.86 18.89 0.60
N LYS A 273 -7.82 19.82 0.71
CA LYS A 273 -7.67 21.18 0.21
C LYS A 273 -6.49 21.92 0.84
N PHE A 274 -6.14 21.65 2.10
CA PHE A 274 -4.99 22.26 2.78
C PHE A 274 -3.63 21.72 2.29
N ILE A 275 -3.63 20.50 1.75
CA ILE A 275 -2.39 19.79 1.35
C ILE A 275 -2.05 20.08 -0.11
N LEU A 276 -3.05 20.42 -0.93
CA LEU A 276 -2.85 20.77 -2.33
C LEU A 276 -2.18 22.14 -2.46
N ASN A 277 -0.95 22.17 -2.97
CA ASN A 277 -0.24 23.42 -3.22
C ASN A 277 -1.01 24.31 -4.20
N GLY A 278 -1.16 25.59 -3.85
CA GLY A 278 -1.80 26.61 -4.68
C GLY A 278 -3.29 26.82 -4.43
N THR A 279 -3.91 26.09 -3.48
CA THR A 279 -5.26 26.41 -3.01
C THR A 279 -5.24 27.62 -2.06
N PRO A 280 -6.33 28.41 -2.01
CA PRO A 280 -6.50 29.47 -1.01
C PRO A 280 -6.29 28.95 0.42
N GLU A 281 -6.86 27.77 0.73
CA GLU A 281 -6.77 27.15 2.04
C GLU A 281 -5.32 26.76 2.41
N ALA A 282 -4.51 26.30 1.46
CA ALA A 282 -3.10 26.03 1.69
C ALA A 282 -2.27 27.31 1.90
N ALA A 283 -2.65 28.43 1.26
CA ALA A 283 -2.01 29.72 1.47
C ALA A 283 -2.34 30.31 2.85
N GLU A 284 -3.62 30.27 3.24
CA GLU A 284 -4.09 30.70 4.57
C GLU A 284 -3.45 29.86 5.69
N SER A 285 -3.39 28.52 5.52
CA SER A 285 -2.75 27.65 6.51
C SER A 285 -1.27 27.99 6.73
N LYS A 286 -0.55 28.45 5.70
CA LYS A 286 0.85 28.89 5.82
C LYS A 286 1.00 30.23 6.52
N GLN A 287 0.01 31.11 6.42
CA GLN A 287 0.00 32.42 7.09
C GLN A 287 -0.44 32.34 8.55
N ALA A 288 -1.25 31.35 8.90
CA ALA A 288 -1.66 31.04 10.27
C ALA A 288 -0.61 30.23 11.07
N SER A 289 0.50 29.85 10.43
CA SER A 289 1.66 29.16 11.01
C SER A 289 2.76 30.15 11.40
#